data_AF-A0A101MJ21-F1
#
_entry.id   AF-A0A101MJ21-F1
#
_cell.length_a   1.000
_cell.length_b   1.000
_cell.length_c   1.000
_cell.angle_alpha   90.00
_cell.angle_beta   90.00
_cell.angle_gamma   90.00
#
_symmetry.space_group_name_H-M   'P 1'
#
loop_
_entity.id
_entity.type
_entity.pdbx_description
1 polymer ?
#
loop_
_entity_poly.entity_id
_entity_poly.type
_entity_poly.pdbx_seq_one_letter_code
_entity_poly.pdbx_strand_id
1 'polypeptide(L)'
;MDAAWITDLKLSPVVLEHLLDRFRGMVSYFPFVRLSDTWTAASMAEDRPFLLLAVVAAASSKYCHLQYALIRRFKESLSQRVIIAGEKDLDLLQGLLVHLAWFHFHFVPGSQQTYQYLQIAISMVIDLRLDQEAADLLEKRTELGDAYIREACRAYLGCYYMSSIISMSSGKPNNLQFHESMLRCATMLQQQPEFDTDLMIYPVTKVLQFSEEVCETYRSEGIHGTRLYIHAERFTTRLEEWWESLSTDLRNTVLLINGYHAVKIRIQEMGLVYCYGQRRPLPPKSQEDSTILSTPPMIISNLVKCISSTKEYLDLFFAIPAAEHTSLPISAWYQVILAVFVLYRLSVGLPEVPEWNREIAHQSVDLQEYLATLLSNLQAIKSSPDRQIPTKNLFSMLPEILGSVKDSYALEKENLAQFRGSNRAHHELGSSTNTASSARGMHRCPALRYSNRQLAQDPDQPTLRNAITTEVQKIEDEKLWGDILFMDAFSSMTGSSSAAT
;
A
#
# COMPACT_ATOMS: atom_id res chain seq x y z
N MET A 1 -4.88 -6.61 32.20
CA MET A 1 -5.65 -7.73 31.61
C MET A 1 -5.27 -7.92 30.13
N ASP A 2 -4.10 -7.39 29.72
CA ASP A 2 -3.91 -6.86 28.36
C ASP A 2 -3.25 -7.86 27.40
N ALA A 3 -2.65 -8.93 27.93
CA ALA A 3 -2.03 -10.01 27.17
C ALA A 3 -2.79 -11.36 27.24
N ALA A 4 -4.05 -11.37 27.70
CA ALA A 4 -4.85 -12.61 27.84
C ALA A 4 -5.02 -13.40 26.53
N TRP A 5 -4.88 -12.73 25.38
CA TRP A 5 -4.89 -13.36 24.06
C TRP A 5 -3.75 -14.38 23.86
N ILE A 6 -2.60 -14.20 24.52
CA ILE A 6 -1.45 -15.12 24.46
C ILE A 6 -1.86 -16.48 25.04
N THR A 7 -2.44 -16.46 26.24
CA THR A 7 -2.91 -17.67 26.93
C THR A 7 -4.12 -18.29 26.23
N ASP A 8 -5.06 -17.47 25.73
CA ASP A 8 -6.26 -17.95 25.06
C ASP A 8 -5.95 -18.70 23.76
N LEU A 9 -4.95 -18.21 23.01
CA LEU A 9 -4.48 -18.83 21.76
C LEU A 9 -3.40 -19.89 21.99
N LYS A 10 -2.98 -20.11 23.25
CA LYS A 10 -1.93 -21.06 23.64
C LYS A 10 -0.61 -20.84 22.90
N LEU A 11 -0.19 -19.58 22.78
CA LEU A 11 1.05 -19.23 22.09
C LEU A 11 2.23 -19.40 23.05
N SER A 12 3.18 -20.24 22.67
CA SER A 12 4.43 -20.40 23.43
C SER A 12 5.36 -19.20 23.23
N PRO A 13 6.30 -18.95 24.16
CA PRO A 13 7.31 -17.91 23.99
C PRO A 13 8.11 -18.05 22.68
N VAL A 14 8.41 -19.30 22.28
CA VAL A 14 9.15 -19.60 21.03
C VAL A 14 8.40 -19.08 19.80
N VAL A 15 7.08 -19.27 19.77
CA VAL A 15 6.22 -18.81 18.67
C VAL A 15 6.18 -17.28 18.60
N LEU A 16 6.05 -16.62 19.76
CA LEU A 16 6.02 -15.16 19.82
C LEU A 16 7.35 -14.55 19.38
N GLU A 17 8.49 -15.09 19.85
CA GLU A 17 9.82 -14.63 19.44
C GLU A 17 10.06 -14.86 17.94
N HIS A 18 9.66 -16.03 17.40
CA HIS A 18 9.76 -16.29 15.96
C HIS A 18 9.00 -15.24 15.13
N LEU A 19 7.79 -14.87 15.55
CA LEU A 19 6.98 -13.87 14.84
C LEU A 19 7.54 -12.46 15.03
N LEU A 20 8.08 -12.14 16.20
CA LEU A 20 8.75 -10.87 16.48
C LEU A 20 9.99 -10.70 15.58
N ASP A 21 10.84 -11.72 15.48
CA ASP A 21 12.00 -11.73 14.59
C ASP A 21 11.61 -11.58 13.12
N ARG A 22 10.55 -12.29 12.70
CA ARG A 22 10.02 -12.14 11.34
C ARG A 22 9.54 -10.71 11.09
N PHE A 23 8.88 -10.07 12.06
CA PHE A 23 8.47 -8.68 11.94
C PHE A 23 9.66 -7.75 11.79
N ARG A 24 10.76 -7.93 12.55
CA ARG A 24 11.99 -7.11 12.44
C ARG A 24 12.51 -7.04 11.00
N GLY A 25 12.43 -8.14 10.25
CA GLY A 25 12.77 -8.21 8.82
C GLY A 25 11.80 -7.50 7.87
N MET A 26 10.56 -7.24 8.30
CA MET A 26 9.54 -6.53 7.51
C MET A 26 9.62 -4.99 7.68
N VAL A 27 10.23 -4.52 8.77
CA VAL A 27 10.16 -3.09 9.15
C VAL A 27 10.94 -2.17 8.20
N SER A 28 11.88 -2.69 7.41
CA SER A 28 12.56 -1.92 6.35
C SER A 28 11.57 -1.29 5.36
N TYR A 29 10.40 -1.92 5.17
CA TYR A 29 9.35 -1.42 4.29
C TYR A 29 8.39 -0.41 4.95
N PHE A 30 8.39 -0.30 6.28
CA PHE A 30 7.58 0.66 7.04
C PHE A 30 8.34 1.16 8.29
N PRO A 31 9.22 2.18 8.15
CA PRO A 31 10.21 2.55 9.16
C PRO A 31 9.66 3.40 10.32
N PHE A 32 8.34 3.48 10.45
CA PHE A 32 7.68 4.38 11.42
C PHE A 32 7.37 3.72 12.76
N VAL A 33 7.48 2.40 12.84
CA VAL A 33 7.37 1.62 14.08
C VAL A 33 8.56 0.67 14.13
N ARG A 34 9.65 1.13 14.76
CA ARG A 34 10.89 0.35 14.96
C ARG A 34 10.88 -0.30 16.33
N LEU A 35 11.27 -1.56 16.39
CA LEU A 35 11.51 -2.29 17.63
C LEU A 35 13.02 -2.47 17.79
N SER A 36 13.56 -2.03 18.93
CA SER A 36 14.94 -2.34 19.32
C SER A 36 15.15 -3.86 19.44
N ASP A 37 16.38 -4.33 19.21
CA ASP A 37 16.77 -5.72 19.41
C ASP A 37 16.72 -6.14 20.89
N THR A 38 16.64 -5.17 21.80
CA THR A 38 16.47 -5.40 23.24
C THR A 38 15.05 -5.84 23.62
N TRP A 39 14.06 -5.61 22.77
CA TRP A 39 12.68 -6.03 23.06
C TRP A 39 12.54 -7.54 22.88
N THR A 40 12.09 -8.22 23.92
CA THR A 40 11.67 -9.62 23.84
C THR A 40 10.14 -9.68 23.76
N ALA A 41 9.59 -10.76 23.23
CA ALA A 41 8.15 -10.98 23.28
C ALA A 41 7.62 -10.95 24.73
N ALA A 42 8.41 -11.45 25.69
CA ALA A 42 8.05 -11.42 27.11
C ALA A 42 7.97 -9.98 27.64
N SER A 43 9.03 -9.17 27.42
CA SER A 43 9.03 -7.77 27.89
C SER A 43 7.96 -6.93 27.18
N MET A 44 7.73 -7.15 25.87
CA MET A 44 6.63 -6.48 25.18
C MET A 44 5.25 -6.93 25.67
N ALA A 45 5.06 -8.18 26.09
CA ALA A 45 3.78 -8.63 26.63
C ALA A 45 3.43 -7.92 27.95
N GLU A 46 4.43 -7.48 28.70
CA GLU A 46 4.29 -6.70 29.92
C GLU A 46 4.10 -5.20 29.63
N ASP A 47 4.96 -4.62 28.80
CA ASP A 47 5.03 -3.16 28.61
C ASP A 47 4.19 -2.63 27.42
N ARG A 48 4.12 -3.39 26.32
CA ARG A 48 3.49 -2.99 25.04
C ARG A 48 2.65 -4.11 24.41
N PRO A 49 1.63 -4.63 25.14
CA PRO A 49 0.90 -5.81 24.73
C PRO A 49 0.06 -5.60 23.46
N PHE A 50 -0.39 -4.37 23.18
CA PHE A 50 -1.19 -4.09 21.99
C PHE A 50 -0.32 -4.01 20.73
N LEU A 51 0.85 -3.37 20.82
CA LEU A 51 1.83 -3.35 19.76
C LEU A 51 2.35 -4.77 19.48
N LEU A 52 2.66 -5.56 20.50
CA LEU A 52 3.04 -6.97 20.32
C LEU A 52 1.98 -7.73 19.54
N LEU A 53 0.71 -7.59 19.90
CA LEU A 53 -0.42 -8.22 19.21
C LEU A 53 -0.48 -7.83 17.72
N ALA A 54 -0.31 -6.54 17.41
CA ALA A 54 -0.28 -6.05 16.04
C ALA A 54 0.90 -6.62 15.23
N VAL A 55 2.08 -6.66 15.86
CA VAL A 55 3.33 -7.17 15.30
C VAL A 55 3.22 -8.64 14.94
N VAL A 56 2.75 -9.49 15.87
CA VAL A 56 2.59 -10.93 15.60
C VAL A 56 1.46 -11.21 14.60
N ALA A 57 0.42 -10.37 14.55
CA ALA A 57 -0.64 -10.46 13.55
C ALA A 57 -0.12 -10.13 12.13
N ALA A 58 0.72 -9.10 11.99
CA ALA A 58 1.36 -8.77 10.71
C ALA A 58 2.34 -9.87 10.26
N ALA A 59 3.16 -10.39 11.18
CA ALA A 59 4.17 -11.40 10.88
C ALA A 59 3.61 -12.80 10.61
N SER A 60 2.37 -13.11 11.03
CA SER A 60 1.77 -14.45 10.89
C SER A 60 1.18 -14.73 9.50
N SER A 61 1.54 -13.99 8.45
CA SER A 61 0.98 -14.13 7.09
C SER A 61 1.10 -15.54 6.47
N LYS A 62 2.04 -16.37 6.93
CA LYS A 62 2.18 -17.79 6.52
C LYS A 62 1.21 -18.74 7.24
N TYR A 63 0.59 -18.28 8.32
CA TYR A 63 -0.25 -19.04 9.26
C TYR A 63 -1.65 -18.41 9.26
N CYS A 64 -2.44 -18.71 8.24
CA CYS A 64 -3.68 -17.98 7.95
C CYS A 64 -4.74 -18.08 9.06
N HIS A 65 -4.82 -19.22 9.77
CA HIS A 65 -5.79 -19.39 10.86
C HIS A 65 -5.34 -18.63 12.11
N LEU A 66 -4.05 -18.72 12.44
CA LEU A 66 -3.45 -17.95 13.53
C LEU A 66 -3.56 -16.43 13.26
N GLN A 67 -3.21 -15.98 12.07
CA GLN A 67 -3.31 -14.58 11.66
C GLN A 67 -4.75 -14.07 11.80
N TYR A 68 -5.73 -14.85 11.31
CA TYR A 68 -7.15 -14.50 11.45
C TYR A 68 -7.55 -14.33 12.92
N ALA A 69 -7.15 -15.26 13.79
CA ALA A 69 -7.47 -15.20 15.22
C ALA A 69 -6.81 -13.99 15.91
N LEU A 70 -5.53 -13.71 15.62
CA LEU A 70 -4.80 -12.57 16.15
C LEU A 70 -5.44 -11.24 15.71
N ILE A 71 -5.82 -11.12 14.43
CA ILE A 71 -6.52 -9.93 13.91
C ILE A 71 -7.87 -9.76 14.61
N ARG A 72 -8.60 -10.84 14.91
CA ARG A 72 -9.85 -10.75 15.66
C ARG A 72 -9.61 -10.22 17.08
N ARG A 73 -8.61 -10.75 17.78
CA ARG A 73 -8.20 -10.24 19.11
C ARG A 73 -7.76 -8.79 19.07
N PHE A 74 -7.05 -8.37 18.03
CA PHE A 74 -6.66 -6.99 17.82
C PHE A 74 -7.90 -6.08 17.75
N LYS A 75 -8.91 -6.45 16.95
CA LYS A 75 -10.16 -5.67 16.81
C LYS A 75 -10.97 -5.64 18.11
N GLU A 76 -11.05 -6.76 18.83
CA GLU A 76 -11.70 -6.85 20.14
C GLU A 76 -11.02 -5.90 21.15
N SER A 77 -9.69 -5.95 21.25
CA SER A 77 -8.90 -5.09 22.14
C SER A 77 -9.01 -3.61 21.76
N LEU A 78 -8.89 -3.28 20.47
CA LEU A 78 -9.07 -1.91 19.97
C LEU A 78 -10.46 -1.36 20.35
N SER A 79 -11.52 -2.16 20.18
CA SER A 79 -12.87 -1.77 20.57
C SER A 79 -13.00 -1.54 22.08
N GLN A 80 -12.42 -2.41 22.91
CA GLN A 80 -12.52 -2.30 24.36
C GLN A 80 -11.70 -1.12 24.89
N ARG A 81 -10.41 -1.05 24.55
CA ARG A 81 -9.49 -0.05 25.09
C ARG A 81 -9.75 1.34 24.50
N VAL A 82 -9.87 1.45 23.19
CA VAL A 82 -9.96 2.77 22.52
C VAL A 82 -11.39 3.28 22.45
N ILE A 83 -12.35 2.42 22.04
CA ILE A 83 -13.72 2.89 21.79
C ILE A 83 -14.55 2.94 23.08
N ILE A 84 -14.47 1.91 23.92
CA ILE A 84 -15.27 1.84 25.16
C ILE A 84 -14.57 2.59 26.29
N ALA A 85 -13.29 2.30 26.56
CA ALA A 85 -12.56 2.92 27.66
C ALA A 85 -11.93 4.28 27.31
N GLY A 86 -11.78 4.61 26.02
CA GLY A 86 -11.22 5.90 25.60
C GLY A 86 -9.71 6.04 25.82
N GLU A 87 -8.99 4.93 25.97
CA GLU A 87 -7.54 4.89 26.20
C GLU A 87 -6.76 5.43 24.99
N LYS A 88 -5.64 6.10 25.29
CA LYS A 88 -4.73 6.70 24.30
C LYS A 88 -3.32 6.66 24.85
N ASP A 89 -2.44 5.97 24.16
CA ASP A 89 -1.02 5.87 24.48
C ASP A 89 -0.23 5.53 23.20
N LEU A 90 1.10 5.52 23.32
CA LEU A 90 1.98 5.23 22.18
C LEU A 90 1.92 3.75 21.76
N ASP A 91 1.63 2.82 22.68
CA ASP A 91 1.45 1.38 22.39
C ASP A 91 0.27 1.16 21.43
N LEU A 92 -0.88 1.77 21.74
CA LEU A 92 -2.09 1.76 20.93
C LEU A 92 -1.87 2.41 19.56
N LEU A 93 -1.22 3.57 19.52
CA LEU A 93 -0.94 4.27 18.27
C LEU A 93 -0.01 3.44 17.37
N GLN A 94 1.12 2.96 17.90
CA GLN A 94 2.07 2.16 17.14
C GLN A 94 1.44 0.84 16.66
N GLY A 95 0.68 0.15 17.53
CA GLY A 95 -0.04 -1.07 17.13
C GLY A 95 -1.06 -0.81 16.02
N LEU A 96 -1.77 0.31 16.07
CA LEU A 96 -2.71 0.72 15.03
C LEU A 96 -2.01 1.06 13.71
N LEU A 97 -0.84 1.71 13.75
CA LEU A 97 -0.03 1.98 12.56
C LEU A 97 0.48 0.70 11.91
N VAL A 98 0.96 -0.28 12.69
CA VAL A 98 1.35 -1.60 12.17
C VAL A 98 0.15 -2.28 11.51
N HIS A 99 -1.01 -2.26 12.16
CA HIS A 99 -2.23 -2.85 11.59
C HIS A 99 -2.65 -2.18 10.27
N LEU A 100 -2.54 -0.86 10.18
CA LEU A 100 -2.80 -0.09 8.96
C LEU A 100 -1.78 -0.40 7.85
N ALA A 101 -0.50 -0.52 8.18
CA ALA A 101 0.55 -0.80 7.21
C ALA A 101 0.37 -2.17 6.52
N TRP A 102 -0.14 -3.18 7.23
CA TRP A 102 -0.46 -4.51 6.68
C TRP A 102 -1.96 -4.79 6.56
N PHE A 103 -2.76 -3.74 6.34
CA PHE A 103 -4.24 -3.84 6.31
C PHE A 103 -4.77 -4.82 5.23
N HIS A 104 -3.98 -5.07 4.18
CA HIS A 104 -4.35 -5.95 3.08
C HIS A 104 -4.68 -7.40 3.52
N PHE A 105 -4.17 -7.86 4.66
CA PHE A 105 -4.49 -9.18 5.22
C PHE A 105 -5.94 -9.33 5.71
N HIS A 106 -6.66 -8.23 5.92
CA HIS A 106 -8.06 -8.24 6.36
C HIS A 106 -8.91 -7.20 5.63
N PHE A 107 -8.46 -6.80 4.46
CA PHE A 107 -9.18 -5.86 3.62
C PHE A 107 -10.50 -6.48 3.14
N VAL A 108 -11.61 -5.88 3.55
CA VAL A 108 -12.96 -6.22 3.08
C VAL A 108 -13.48 -5.07 2.20
N PRO A 109 -13.74 -5.28 0.90
CA PRO A 109 -14.19 -4.24 -0.01
C PRO A 109 -15.51 -3.65 0.46
N GLY A 110 -15.65 -2.33 0.35
CA GLY A 110 -16.87 -1.63 0.75
C GLY A 110 -17.05 -1.43 2.26
N SER A 111 -16.28 -2.13 3.11
CA SER A 111 -16.38 -1.98 4.58
C SER A 111 -15.95 -0.61 5.10
N GLN A 112 -15.09 0.09 4.36
CA GLN A 112 -14.49 1.37 4.72
C GLN A 112 -13.63 1.36 6.02
N GLN A 113 -13.33 0.17 6.57
CA GLN A 113 -12.63 -0.01 7.85
C GLN A 113 -11.23 0.63 7.86
N THR A 114 -10.47 0.55 6.76
CA THR A 114 -9.12 1.14 6.67
C THR A 114 -9.13 2.63 7.01
N TYR A 115 -10.09 3.37 6.45
CA TYR A 115 -10.20 4.80 6.69
C TYR A 115 -10.70 5.10 8.10
N GLN A 116 -11.60 4.27 8.65
CA GLN A 116 -12.07 4.43 10.04
C GLN A 116 -10.92 4.27 11.03
N TYR A 117 -10.09 3.22 10.87
CA TYR A 117 -8.92 2.99 11.70
C TYR A 117 -7.87 4.11 11.54
N LEU A 118 -7.68 4.63 10.32
CA LEU A 118 -6.86 5.80 10.11
C LEU A 118 -7.37 7.02 10.90
N GLN A 119 -8.68 7.28 10.90
CA GLN A 119 -9.22 8.42 11.66
C GLN A 119 -9.01 8.25 13.18
N ILE A 120 -9.05 7.01 13.70
CA ILE A 120 -8.72 6.72 15.10
C ILE A 120 -7.23 7.03 15.38
N ALA A 121 -6.33 6.66 14.47
CA ALA A 121 -4.90 6.96 14.60
C ALA A 121 -4.65 8.48 14.58
N ILE A 122 -5.30 9.20 13.66
CA ILE A 122 -5.20 10.66 13.57
C ILE A 122 -5.73 11.32 14.85
N SER A 123 -6.87 10.86 15.38
CA SER A 123 -7.38 11.39 16.65
C SER A 123 -6.42 11.14 17.81
N MET A 124 -5.80 9.95 17.89
CA MET A 124 -4.79 9.68 18.91
C MET A 124 -3.57 10.60 18.80
N VAL A 125 -3.07 10.86 17.59
CA VAL A 125 -1.96 11.80 17.37
C VAL A 125 -2.28 13.19 17.95
N ILE A 126 -3.49 13.69 17.68
CA ILE A 126 -3.94 15.01 18.14
C ILE A 126 -4.15 15.04 19.66
N ASP A 127 -4.74 13.99 20.21
CA ASP A 127 -5.03 13.87 21.64
C ASP A 127 -3.75 13.69 22.48
N LEU A 128 -2.76 12.97 21.95
CA LEU A 128 -1.42 12.84 22.50
C LEU A 128 -0.53 14.07 22.21
N ARG A 129 -1.05 15.07 21.49
CA ARG A 129 -0.35 16.32 21.13
C ARG A 129 0.95 16.12 20.35
N LEU A 130 1.10 15.01 19.63
CA LEU A 130 2.35 14.70 18.91
C LEU A 130 2.61 15.67 17.74
N ASP A 131 1.56 16.32 17.23
CA ASP A 131 1.61 17.35 16.20
C ASP A 131 2.20 18.69 16.69
N GLN A 132 2.02 18.98 17.99
CA GLN A 132 2.43 20.23 18.66
C GLN A 132 3.73 20.04 19.46
N GLU A 133 3.78 18.99 20.28
CA GLU A 133 4.92 18.70 21.15
C GLU A 133 6.18 18.38 20.35
N ALA A 134 6.09 17.72 19.20
CA ALA A 134 7.28 17.47 18.40
C ALA A 134 7.92 18.77 17.86
N ALA A 135 7.13 19.84 17.66
CA ALA A 135 7.64 21.16 17.29
C ALA A 135 8.20 21.92 18.51
N ASP A 136 7.52 21.84 19.66
CA ASP A 136 7.88 22.58 20.88
C ASP A 136 9.04 21.92 21.67
N LEU A 137 9.15 20.59 21.67
CA LEU A 137 10.22 19.82 22.32
C LEU A 137 11.57 19.97 21.61
N LEU A 138 11.55 20.28 20.31
CA LEU A 138 12.74 20.68 19.56
C LEU A 138 13.32 22.02 20.06
N GLU A 139 12.49 22.90 20.61
CA GLU A 139 12.92 24.20 21.16
C GLU A 139 13.33 24.13 22.63
N LYS A 140 12.74 23.23 23.41
CA LYS A 140 13.01 23.06 24.85
C LYS A 140 13.64 21.69 25.11
N ARG A 141 14.96 21.57 24.97
CA ARG A 141 15.74 20.42 25.44
C ARG A 141 15.44 20.17 26.93
N THR A 142 14.50 19.28 27.23
CA THR A 142 14.12 18.99 28.61
C THR A 142 13.80 17.52 28.77
N GLU A 143 14.70 16.81 29.45
CA GLU A 143 14.56 15.69 30.41
C GLU A 143 13.51 14.56 30.24
N LEU A 144 12.64 14.56 29.22
CA LEU A 144 11.98 13.35 28.72
C LEU A 144 13.00 12.62 27.85
N GLY A 145 13.34 11.38 28.22
CA GLY A 145 14.42 10.63 27.59
C GLY A 145 14.30 10.63 26.06
N ASP A 146 15.35 11.08 25.38
CA ASP A 146 15.38 11.34 23.92
C ASP A 146 14.78 10.19 23.08
N ALA A 147 14.82 8.95 23.57
CA ALA A 147 14.23 7.77 22.94
C ALA A 147 12.70 7.86 22.77
N TYR A 148 11.96 8.27 23.80
CA TYR A 148 10.50 8.38 23.71
C TYR A 148 10.08 9.41 22.66
N ILE A 149 10.76 10.56 22.64
CA ILE A 149 10.49 11.64 21.68
C ILE A 149 10.75 11.17 20.24
N ARG A 150 11.85 10.44 20.01
CA ARG A 150 12.13 9.85 18.69
C ARG A 150 11.08 8.84 18.28
N GLU A 151 10.66 7.94 19.17
CA GLU A 151 9.60 6.98 18.90
C GLU A 151 8.26 7.66 18.58
N ALA A 152 7.89 8.68 19.34
CA ALA A 152 6.70 9.48 19.10
C ALA A 152 6.76 10.23 17.76
N CYS A 153 7.91 10.80 17.41
CA CYS A 153 8.15 11.44 16.11
C CYS A 153 7.99 10.45 14.95
N ARG A 154 8.54 9.23 15.07
CA ARG A 154 8.35 8.17 14.06
C ARG A 154 6.88 7.81 13.91
N ALA A 155 6.15 7.64 15.02
CA ALA A 155 4.73 7.31 14.99
C ALA A 155 3.88 8.43 14.36
N TYR A 156 4.17 9.69 14.70
CA TYR A 156 3.52 10.86 14.09
C TYR A 156 3.71 10.89 12.56
N LEU A 157 4.95 10.75 12.10
CA LEU A 157 5.27 10.72 10.67
C LEU A 157 4.70 9.47 9.96
N GLY A 158 4.59 8.35 10.67
CA GLY A 158 3.91 7.15 10.18
C GLY A 158 2.41 7.35 10.01
N CYS A 159 1.78 8.11 10.90
CA CYS A 159 0.37 8.48 10.78
C CYS A 159 0.16 9.38 9.56
N TYR A 160 1.01 10.39 9.37
CA TYR A 160 1.01 11.23 8.16
C TYR A 160 1.19 10.37 6.89
N TYR A 161 2.16 9.46 6.89
CA TYR A 161 2.39 8.54 5.78
C TYR A 161 1.15 7.73 5.44
N MET A 162 0.54 7.07 6.42
CA MET A 162 -0.68 6.28 6.19
C MET A 162 -1.85 7.15 5.75
N SER A 163 -1.97 8.38 6.27
CA SER A 163 -3.00 9.33 5.88
C SER A 163 -2.90 9.69 4.40
N SER A 164 -1.70 10.06 3.93
CA SER A 164 -1.46 10.39 2.52
C SER A 164 -1.72 9.21 1.60
N ILE A 165 -1.22 8.01 1.94
CA ILE A 165 -1.40 6.79 1.13
C ILE A 165 -2.87 6.37 1.03
N ILE A 166 -3.59 6.33 2.16
CA ILE A 166 -5.00 5.90 2.17
C ILE A 166 -5.90 6.94 1.49
N SER A 167 -5.63 8.23 1.69
CA SER A 167 -6.40 9.30 1.04
C SER A 167 -6.22 9.26 -0.48
N MET A 168 -4.99 9.06 -0.95
CA MET A 168 -4.68 8.95 -2.38
C MET A 168 -5.36 7.72 -3.03
N SER A 169 -5.33 6.57 -2.37
CA SER A 169 -5.89 5.32 -2.90
C SER A 169 -7.42 5.26 -2.84
N SER A 170 -8.02 5.76 -1.75
CA SER A 170 -9.48 5.75 -1.57
C SER A 170 -10.18 6.97 -2.18
N GLY A 171 -9.42 8.02 -2.47
CA GLY A 171 -9.91 9.33 -2.90
C GLY A 171 -10.74 10.06 -1.83
N LYS A 172 -10.56 9.70 -0.56
CA LYS A 172 -11.11 10.43 0.59
C LYS A 172 -10.22 11.61 0.96
N PRO A 173 -10.73 12.58 1.74
CA PRO A 173 -9.93 13.71 2.21
C PRO A 173 -8.72 13.26 3.04
N ASN A 174 -7.58 13.93 2.84
CA ASN A 174 -6.45 13.83 3.76
C ASN A 174 -6.74 14.71 4.99
N ASN A 175 -6.98 14.07 6.13
CA ASN A 175 -7.31 14.74 7.39
C ASN A 175 -6.07 15.00 8.28
N LEU A 176 -4.88 14.58 7.83
CA LEU A 176 -3.60 14.91 8.43
C LEU A 176 -2.67 15.36 7.29
N GLN A 177 -2.82 16.62 6.91
CA GLN A 177 -2.10 17.24 5.78
C GLN A 177 -0.66 17.57 6.16
N PHE A 178 0.19 17.74 5.15
CA PHE A 178 1.55 18.19 5.35
C PHE A 178 1.62 19.49 6.17
N HIS A 179 2.53 19.52 7.13
CA HIS A 179 2.88 20.72 7.88
C HIS A 179 4.41 20.83 8.00
N GLU A 180 4.97 22.04 8.01
CA GLU A 180 6.42 22.24 8.06
C GLU A 180 7.09 21.59 9.28
N SER A 181 6.37 21.47 10.41
CA SER A 181 6.87 20.78 11.60
C SER A 181 7.21 19.31 11.33
N MET A 182 6.53 18.64 10.39
CA MET A 182 6.83 17.25 10.02
C MET A 182 8.24 17.10 9.45
N LEU A 183 8.69 18.05 8.62
CA LEU A 183 10.07 18.04 8.13
C LEU A 183 11.08 18.27 9.24
N ARG A 184 10.75 19.11 10.22
CA ARG A 184 11.62 19.34 11.39
C ARG A 184 11.76 18.05 12.21
N CYS A 185 10.65 17.35 12.45
CA CYS A 185 10.64 16.03 13.11
C CYS A 185 11.50 15.02 12.33
N ALA A 186 11.33 14.94 11.02
CA ALA A 186 12.09 14.02 10.18
C ALA A 186 13.58 14.38 10.12
N THR A 187 13.91 15.68 10.12
CA THR A 187 15.31 16.17 10.17
C THR A 187 15.97 15.78 11.48
N MET A 188 15.25 15.89 12.60
CA MET A 188 15.76 15.47 13.91
C MET A 188 16.17 13.99 13.91
N LEU A 189 15.31 13.12 13.38
CA LEU A 189 15.58 11.69 13.24
C LEU A 189 16.78 11.42 12.31
N GLN A 190 16.92 12.20 11.24
CA GLN A 190 18.03 12.08 10.30
C GLN A 190 19.38 12.53 10.90
N GLN A 191 19.39 13.57 11.74
CA GLN A 191 20.62 14.12 12.35
C GLN A 191 21.16 13.23 13.48
N GLN A 192 20.28 12.56 14.21
CA GLN A 192 20.62 11.65 15.30
C GLN A 192 19.91 10.32 15.10
N PRO A 193 20.30 9.53 14.09
CA PRO A 193 19.65 8.28 13.79
C PRO A 193 19.93 7.28 14.92
N GLU A 194 18.86 6.66 15.40
CA GLU A 194 18.92 5.52 16.33
C GLU A 194 18.79 4.20 15.56
N PHE A 195 18.18 4.25 14.37
CA PHE A 195 18.14 3.15 13.41
C PHE A 195 18.57 3.66 12.02
N ASP A 196 19.19 2.82 11.20
CA ASP A 196 19.53 3.17 9.81
C ASP A 196 18.32 3.64 9.00
N THR A 197 17.15 3.09 9.32
CA THR A 197 15.88 3.47 8.69
C THR A 197 15.44 4.91 8.96
N ASP A 198 15.97 5.56 10.00
CA ASP A 198 15.67 6.96 10.32
C ASP A 198 16.13 7.90 9.22
N LEU A 199 17.22 7.55 8.53
CA LEU A 199 17.75 8.29 7.39
C LEU A 199 16.76 8.36 6.22
N MET A 200 15.82 7.41 6.13
CA MET A 200 14.82 7.33 5.06
C MET A 200 13.58 8.17 5.36
N ILE A 201 13.32 8.51 6.62
CA ILE A 201 12.06 9.16 7.03
C ILE A 201 11.95 10.56 6.43
N TYR A 202 13.04 11.35 6.41
CA TYR A 202 13.03 12.67 5.77
C TYR A 202 12.77 12.59 4.26
N PRO A 203 13.52 11.79 3.47
CA PRO A 203 13.22 11.61 2.06
C PRO A 203 11.79 11.15 1.78
N VAL A 204 11.26 10.18 2.54
CA VAL A 204 9.88 9.71 2.38
C VAL A 204 8.87 10.82 2.68
N THR A 205 9.10 11.61 3.73
CA THR A 205 8.24 12.77 4.06
C THR A 205 8.24 13.80 2.93
N LYS A 206 9.40 14.05 2.32
CA LYS A 206 9.55 14.93 1.15
C LYS A 206 8.80 14.44 -0.07
N VAL A 207 8.85 13.15 -0.38
CA VAL A 207 8.07 12.56 -1.48
C VAL A 207 6.57 12.75 -1.25
N LEU A 208 6.08 12.52 -0.02
CA LEU A 208 4.67 12.73 0.28
C LEU A 208 4.26 14.19 0.16
N GLN A 209 5.12 15.13 0.58
CA GLN A 209 4.91 16.57 0.35
C GLN A 209 4.74 16.87 -1.14
N PHE A 210 5.65 16.36 -1.99
CA PHE A 210 5.51 16.51 -3.44
C PHE A 210 4.20 15.93 -3.97
N SER A 211 3.81 14.75 -3.49
CA SER A 211 2.56 14.10 -3.89
C SER A 211 1.33 14.98 -3.57
N GLU A 212 1.32 15.61 -2.39
CA GLU A 212 0.23 16.48 -1.95
C GLU A 212 0.18 17.77 -2.79
N GLU A 213 1.34 18.44 -3.00
CA GLU A 213 1.46 19.63 -3.86
C GLU A 213 0.95 19.38 -5.29
N VAL A 214 1.32 18.23 -5.88
CA VAL A 214 0.90 17.82 -7.23
C VAL A 214 -0.62 17.61 -7.27
N CYS A 215 -1.15 16.85 -6.30
CA CYS A 215 -2.59 16.54 -6.25
C CYS A 215 -3.44 17.79 -6.05
N GLU A 216 -3.01 18.73 -5.19
CA GLU A 216 -3.71 20.00 -4.96
C GLU A 216 -3.66 20.89 -6.20
N THR A 217 -2.51 21.01 -6.85
CA THR A 217 -2.35 21.81 -8.07
C THR A 217 -3.29 21.32 -9.17
N TYR A 218 -3.32 20.02 -9.46
CA TYR A 218 -4.21 19.47 -10.49
C TYR A 218 -5.69 19.53 -10.09
N ARG A 219 -6.01 19.39 -8.80
CA ARG A 219 -7.39 19.60 -8.32
C ARG A 219 -7.84 21.04 -8.51
N SER A 220 -6.95 22.01 -8.30
CA SER A 220 -7.25 23.44 -8.48
C SER A 220 -7.37 23.83 -9.95
N GLU A 221 -6.51 23.31 -10.83
CA GLU A 221 -6.57 23.57 -12.28
C GLU A 221 -7.78 22.88 -12.94
N GLY A 222 -8.13 21.69 -12.46
CA GLY A 222 -9.17 20.85 -13.04
C GLY A 222 -8.74 20.15 -14.35
N ILE A 223 -9.59 19.25 -14.83
CA ILE A 223 -9.31 18.38 -16.00
C ILE A 223 -9.13 19.21 -17.29
N HIS A 224 -9.74 20.39 -17.37
CA HIS A 224 -9.67 21.29 -18.53
C HIS A 224 -8.65 22.42 -18.34
N GLY A 225 -7.76 22.31 -17.35
CA GLY A 225 -6.72 23.29 -17.10
C GLY A 225 -5.78 23.44 -18.29
N THR A 226 -5.57 24.65 -18.79
CA THR A 226 -4.69 24.91 -19.94
C THR A 226 -3.21 24.86 -19.57
N ARG A 227 -2.89 24.76 -18.27
CA ARG A 227 -1.52 24.82 -17.72
C ARG A 227 -1.02 23.50 -17.15
N LEU A 228 -1.79 22.41 -17.29
CA LEU A 228 -1.44 21.10 -16.71
C LEU A 228 -0.02 20.65 -17.08
N TYR A 229 0.38 20.81 -18.35
CA TYR A 229 1.71 20.43 -18.83
C TYR A 229 2.84 21.32 -18.28
N ILE A 230 2.58 22.61 -18.03
CA ILE A 230 3.55 23.54 -17.44
C ILE A 230 3.83 23.14 -16.00
N HIS A 231 2.77 22.83 -15.24
CA HIS A 231 2.90 22.31 -13.88
C HIS A 231 3.64 20.98 -13.88
N ALA A 232 3.31 20.08 -14.82
CA ALA A 232 3.97 18.79 -14.94
C ALA A 232 5.48 18.93 -15.20
N GLU A 233 5.88 19.82 -16.11
CA GLU A 233 7.30 20.10 -16.38
C GLU A 233 8.01 20.63 -15.13
N ARG A 234 7.45 21.66 -14.48
CA ARG A 234 8.00 22.23 -13.24
C ARG A 234 8.15 21.19 -12.13
N PHE A 235 7.14 20.36 -11.91
CA PHE A 235 7.19 19.31 -10.88
C PHE A 235 8.17 18.21 -11.24
N THR A 236 8.28 17.84 -12.52
CA THR A 236 9.26 16.86 -13.01
C THR A 236 10.68 17.33 -12.69
N THR A 237 11.03 18.55 -13.09
CA THR A 237 12.36 19.12 -12.81
C THR A 237 12.66 19.16 -11.30
N ARG A 238 11.73 19.66 -10.48
CA ARG A 238 11.92 19.70 -9.02
C ARG A 238 12.09 18.30 -8.41
N LEU A 239 11.33 17.32 -8.87
CA LEU A 239 11.40 15.95 -8.36
C LEU A 239 12.72 15.27 -8.75
N GLU A 240 13.16 15.46 -10.00
CA GLU A 240 14.42 14.89 -10.51
C GLU A 240 15.64 15.54 -9.86
N GLU A 241 15.68 16.87 -9.72
CA GLU A 241 16.74 17.58 -8.99
C GLU A 241 16.84 17.10 -7.54
N TRP A 242 15.69 16.95 -6.87
CA TRP A 242 15.65 16.42 -5.52
C TRP A 242 16.11 14.96 -5.46
N TRP A 243 15.67 14.11 -6.40
CA TRP A 243 16.08 12.71 -6.48
C TRP A 243 17.59 12.55 -6.67
N GLU A 244 18.18 13.30 -7.58
CA GLU A 244 19.63 13.27 -7.85
C GLU A 244 20.47 13.83 -6.69
N SER A 245 19.87 14.64 -5.81
CA SER A 245 20.55 15.13 -4.60
C SER A 245 20.71 14.06 -3.51
N LEU A 246 19.98 12.94 -3.59
CA LEU A 246 20.04 11.86 -2.61
C LEU A 246 21.23 10.92 -2.85
N SER A 247 21.73 10.33 -1.77
CA SER A 247 22.74 9.26 -1.88
C SER A 247 22.21 8.07 -2.66
N THR A 248 23.11 7.33 -3.30
CA THR A 248 22.78 6.10 -4.05
C THR A 248 22.10 5.07 -3.16
N ASP A 249 22.52 4.95 -1.90
CA ASP A 249 21.96 3.97 -0.96
C ASP A 249 20.49 4.25 -0.67
N LEU A 250 20.12 5.53 -0.45
CA LEU A 250 18.73 5.92 -0.22
C LEU A 250 17.87 5.71 -1.47
N ARG A 251 18.42 5.98 -2.66
CA ARG A 251 17.72 5.77 -3.94
C ARG A 251 17.45 4.29 -4.25
N ASN A 252 18.21 3.38 -3.66
CA ASN A 252 18.05 1.94 -3.83
C ASN A 252 17.04 1.31 -2.85
N THR A 253 16.51 2.08 -1.90
CA THR A 253 15.50 1.55 -0.97
C THR A 253 14.15 1.40 -1.66
N VAL A 254 13.56 0.19 -1.57
CA VAL A 254 12.22 -0.15 -2.08
C VAL A 254 11.14 0.87 -1.71
N LEU A 255 11.11 1.31 -0.44
CA LEU A 255 10.13 2.29 0.04
C LEU A 255 10.23 3.63 -0.72
N LEU A 256 11.45 4.09 -0.97
CA LEU A 256 11.68 5.39 -1.59
C LEU A 256 11.46 5.32 -3.11
N ILE A 257 11.89 4.23 -3.75
CA ILE A 257 11.56 3.92 -5.15
C ILE A 257 10.05 3.93 -5.34
N ASN A 258 9.31 3.22 -4.48
CA ASN A 258 7.85 3.16 -4.54
C ASN A 258 7.22 4.56 -4.45
N GLY A 259 7.67 5.39 -3.52
CA GLY A 259 7.19 6.77 -3.39
C GLY A 259 7.57 7.67 -4.57
N TYR A 260 8.81 7.63 -5.02
CA TYR A 260 9.29 8.45 -6.15
C TYR A 260 8.49 8.15 -7.42
N HIS A 261 8.31 6.88 -7.76
CA HIS A 261 7.50 6.48 -8.91
C HIS A 261 6.02 6.82 -8.75
N ALA A 262 5.47 6.76 -7.53
CA ALA A 262 4.12 7.23 -7.26
C ALA A 262 3.97 8.69 -7.69
N VAL A 263 4.83 9.57 -7.19
CA VAL A 263 4.78 11.01 -7.53
C VAL A 263 5.05 11.25 -9.01
N LYS A 264 6.07 10.60 -9.59
CA LYS A 264 6.42 10.73 -11.00
C LYS A 264 5.27 10.38 -11.93
N ILE A 265 4.57 9.26 -11.65
CA ILE A 265 3.38 8.85 -12.41
C ILE A 265 2.25 9.87 -12.22
N ARG A 266 2.03 10.38 -11.01
CA ARG A 266 1.00 11.39 -10.74
C ARG A 266 1.25 12.72 -11.47
N ILE A 267 2.51 13.15 -11.55
CA ILE A 267 2.90 14.34 -12.33
C ILE A 267 2.58 14.12 -13.81
N GLN A 268 2.95 12.97 -14.36
CA GLN A 268 2.85 12.70 -15.79
C GLN A 268 1.43 12.39 -16.26
N GLU A 269 0.58 11.82 -15.40
CA GLU A 269 -0.85 11.61 -15.70
C GLU A 269 -1.67 12.90 -15.60
N MET A 270 -1.14 13.94 -14.95
CA MET A 270 -1.72 15.29 -14.88
C MET A 270 -3.15 15.38 -14.31
N GLY A 271 -3.57 14.39 -13.53
CA GLY A 271 -4.95 14.27 -13.06
C GLY A 271 -5.97 13.87 -14.14
N LEU A 272 -5.52 13.51 -15.33
CA LEU A 272 -6.36 13.15 -16.48
C LEU A 272 -6.71 11.66 -16.52
N VAL A 273 -5.88 10.82 -15.90
CA VAL A 273 -6.01 9.35 -15.99
C VAL A 273 -6.61 8.79 -14.71
N TYR A 274 -6.00 9.11 -13.56
CA TYR A 274 -6.39 8.58 -12.26
C TYR A 274 -7.29 9.58 -11.51
N CYS A 275 -8.60 9.53 -11.81
CA CYS A 275 -9.59 10.44 -11.21
C CYS A 275 -10.32 9.85 -9.98
N TYR A 276 -9.82 8.77 -9.36
CA TYR A 276 -10.54 8.07 -8.30
C TYR A 276 -10.75 8.97 -7.06
N GLY A 277 -12.03 9.15 -6.68
CA GLY A 277 -12.50 9.98 -5.56
C GLY A 277 -12.26 11.48 -5.66
N GLN A 278 -11.86 12.00 -6.82
CA GLN A 278 -12.24 13.37 -7.17
C GLN A 278 -13.77 13.42 -7.11
N ARG A 279 -14.36 14.28 -6.24
CA ARG A 279 -15.79 14.60 -6.37
C ARG A 279 -15.99 14.94 -7.83
N ARG A 280 -16.84 14.20 -8.56
CA ARG A 280 -17.19 14.53 -9.94
C ARG A 280 -17.36 16.04 -9.98
N PRO A 281 -16.58 16.77 -10.81
CA PRO A 281 -16.87 18.16 -11.05
C PRO A 281 -18.37 18.23 -11.33
N LEU A 282 -19.08 19.18 -10.72
CA LEU A 282 -20.45 19.45 -11.14
C LEU A 282 -20.41 19.51 -12.68
N PRO A 283 -21.33 18.82 -13.39
CA PRO A 283 -21.37 18.95 -14.84
C PRO A 283 -21.35 20.45 -15.14
N PRO A 284 -20.44 20.93 -16.01
CA PRO A 284 -20.30 22.35 -16.26
C PRO A 284 -21.70 22.88 -16.55
N LYS A 285 -22.10 23.93 -15.81
CA LYS A 285 -23.32 24.68 -16.12
C LYS A 285 -23.12 25.17 -17.55
N SER A 286 -23.75 24.48 -18.51
CA SER A 286 -23.89 24.87 -19.92
C SER A 286 -22.93 25.97 -20.34
N GLN A 287 -21.64 25.64 -20.43
CA GLN A 287 -20.70 26.51 -21.14
C GLN A 287 -20.83 26.09 -22.59
N GLU A 288 -21.92 26.56 -23.19
CA GLU A 288 -22.00 26.72 -24.63
C GLU A 288 -20.75 27.49 -25.06
N ASP A 289 -20.11 27.00 -26.13
CA ASP A 289 -18.94 27.58 -26.79
C ASP A 289 -17.59 27.41 -26.08
N SER A 290 -17.13 26.16 -25.97
CA SER A 290 -15.69 25.89 -26.04
C SER A 290 -15.40 25.32 -27.43
N THR A 291 -14.98 26.20 -28.35
CA THR A 291 -14.30 25.81 -29.59
C THR A 291 -13.26 24.74 -29.28
N ILE A 292 -13.25 23.67 -30.09
CA ILE A 292 -12.33 22.53 -29.98
C ILE A 292 -10.89 23.07 -30.06
N LEU A 293 -10.30 23.40 -28.92
CA LEU A 293 -8.87 23.68 -28.84
C LEU A 293 -8.20 22.31 -28.85
N SER A 294 -7.45 22.02 -29.91
CA SER A 294 -6.65 20.79 -29.98
C SER A 294 -5.82 20.63 -28.71
N THR A 295 -5.74 19.39 -28.23
CA THR A 295 -4.94 19.04 -27.05
C THR A 295 -3.49 19.49 -27.28
N PRO A 296 -2.91 20.30 -26.38
CA PRO A 296 -1.51 20.69 -26.49
C PRO A 296 -0.60 19.46 -26.66
N PRO A 297 0.35 19.45 -27.62
CA PRO A 297 1.23 18.30 -27.87
C PRO A 297 2.02 17.83 -26.63
N MET A 298 2.27 18.76 -25.71
CA MET A 298 2.99 18.52 -24.46
C MET A 298 2.18 17.64 -23.51
N ILE A 299 0.84 17.66 -23.57
CA ILE A 299 -0.01 16.73 -22.81
C ILE A 299 0.24 15.31 -23.33
N ILE A 300 0.20 15.10 -24.65
CA ILE A 300 0.47 13.80 -25.27
C ILE A 300 1.88 13.32 -24.90
N SER A 301 2.89 14.20 -24.97
CA SER A 301 4.26 13.90 -24.58
C SER A 301 4.36 13.42 -23.12
N ASN A 302 3.68 14.07 -22.18
CA ASN A 302 3.66 13.65 -20.78
C ASN A 302 2.94 12.30 -20.58
N LEU A 303 1.87 12.01 -21.32
CA LEU A 303 1.22 10.70 -21.28
C LEU A 303 2.12 9.58 -21.81
N VAL A 304 2.95 9.84 -22.83
CA VAL A 304 3.98 8.89 -23.29
C VAL A 304 5.01 8.64 -22.18
N LYS A 305 5.49 9.70 -21.52
CA LYS A 305 6.40 9.58 -20.36
C LYS A 305 5.76 8.80 -19.21
N CYS A 306 4.44 8.98 -19.00
CA CYS A 306 3.66 8.26 -18.00
C CYS A 306 3.72 6.74 -18.21
N ILE A 307 3.59 6.28 -19.46
CA ILE A 307 3.72 4.86 -19.81
C ILE A 307 5.10 4.34 -19.45
N SER A 308 6.16 5.04 -19.89
CA SER A 308 7.53 4.63 -19.64
C SER A 308 7.84 4.55 -18.14
N SER A 309 7.45 5.55 -17.35
CA SER A 309 7.69 5.58 -15.91
C SER A 309 6.87 4.53 -15.15
N THR A 310 5.66 4.22 -15.65
CA THR A 310 4.81 3.18 -15.06
C THR A 310 5.36 1.79 -15.36
N LYS A 311 5.87 1.58 -16.58
CA LYS A 311 6.58 0.35 -16.95
C LYS A 311 7.82 0.15 -16.09
N GLU A 312 8.66 1.17 -15.98
CA GLU A 312 9.88 1.17 -15.15
C GLU A 312 9.56 0.78 -13.70
N TYR A 313 8.50 1.35 -13.12
CA TYR A 313 8.05 0.97 -11.78
C TYR A 313 7.62 -0.50 -11.68
N LEU A 314 6.83 -1.01 -12.63
CA LEU A 314 6.40 -2.41 -12.61
C LEU A 314 7.59 -3.36 -12.74
N ASP A 315 8.56 -3.04 -13.60
CA ASP A 315 9.80 -3.82 -13.73
C ASP A 315 10.55 -3.89 -12.40
N LEU A 316 10.69 -2.75 -11.70
CA LEU A 316 11.31 -2.68 -10.38
C LEU A 316 10.52 -3.47 -9.32
N PHE A 317 9.18 -3.41 -9.36
CA PHE A 317 8.34 -4.18 -8.46
C PHE A 317 8.50 -5.70 -8.69
N PHE A 318 8.52 -6.14 -9.95
CA PHE A 318 8.68 -7.56 -10.29
C PHE A 318 10.11 -8.09 -10.11
N ALA A 319 11.10 -7.20 -9.97
CA ALA A 319 12.45 -7.57 -9.56
C ALA A 319 12.52 -8.01 -8.08
N ILE A 320 11.53 -7.62 -7.26
CA ILE A 320 11.42 -8.09 -5.87
C ILE A 320 11.00 -9.57 -5.91
N PRO A 321 11.67 -10.47 -5.15
CA PRO A 321 11.28 -11.86 -5.10
C PRO A 321 9.82 -12.03 -4.65
N ALA A 322 9.05 -12.86 -5.36
CA ALA A 322 7.63 -13.08 -5.05
C ALA A 322 7.37 -13.56 -3.61
N ALA A 323 8.35 -14.25 -3.00
CA ALA A 323 8.29 -14.68 -1.60
C ALA A 323 8.25 -13.49 -0.61
N GLU A 324 8.84 -12.35 -0.98
CA GLU A 324 8.89 -11.15 -0.16
C GLU A 324 7.67 -10.24 -0.32
N HIS A 325 6.83 -10.46 -1.33
CA HIS A 325 5.63 -9.66 -1.58
C HIS A 325 4.65 -9.65 -0.40
N THR A 326 4.63 -10.72 0.41
CA THR A 326 3.81 -10.79 1.64
C THR A 326 4.36 -9.94 2.78
N SER A 327 5.62 -9.54 2.72
CA SER A 327 6.25 -8.62 3.69
C SER A 327 6.00 -7.17 3.35
N LEU A 328 5.67 -6.85 2.09
CA LEU A 328 5.45 -5.48 1.63
C LEU A 328 4.18 -4.87 2.26
N PRO A 329 4.20 -3.60 2.69
CA PRO A 329 3.04 -2.90 3.22
C PRO A 329 2.00 -2.64 2.14
N ILE A 330 0.78 -2.31 2.56
CA ILE A 330 -0.34 -1.98 1.66
C ILE A 330 -0.04 -0.80 0.72
N SER A 331 0.88 0.09 1.09
CA SER A 331 1.29 1.22 0.24
C SER A 331 1.94 0.76 -1.07
N ALA A 332 2.74 -0.30 -1.06
CA ALA A 332 3.29 -0.90 -2.28
C ALA A 332 2.18 -1.48 -3.16
N TRP A 333 1.20 -2.15 -2.55
CA TRP A 333 0.05 -2.71 -3.27
C TRP A 333 -0.85 -1.63 -3.88
N TYR A 334 -1.08 -0.52 -3.18
CA TYR A 334 -1.80 0.62 -3.75
C TYR A 334 -1.07 1.22 -4.95
N GLN A 335 0.25 1.28 -4.91
CA GLN A 335 1.04 1.77 -6.04
C GLN A 335 0.99 0.81 -7.24
N VAL A 336 1.02 -0.51 -7.02
CA VAL A 336 0.79 -1.49 -8.09
C VAL A 336 -0.61 -1.33 -8.71
N ILE A 337 -1.63 -1.13 -7.88
CA ILE A 337 -3.00 -0.88 -8.35
C ILE A 337 -3.08 0.40 -9.18
N LEU A 338 -2.43 1.49 -8.74
CA LEU A 338 -2.33 2.74 -9.50
C LEU A 338 -1.66 2.49 -10.87
N ALA A 339 -0.50 1.83 -10.88
CA ALA A 339 0.26 1.55 -12.09
C ALA A 339 -0.56 0.73 -13.11
N VAL A 340 -1.19 -0.36 -12.67
CA VAL A 340 -2.05 -1.19 -13.51
C VAL A 340 -3.24 -0.38 -14.05
N PHE A 341 -3.88 0.44 -13.21
CA PHE A 341 -5.00 1.27 -13.63
C PHE A 341 -4.60 2.31 -14.69
N VAL A 342 -3.47 3.00 -14.48
CA VAL A 342 -2.94 4.01 -15.41
C VAL A 342 -2.64 3.38 -16.76
N LEU A 343 -1.92 2.25 -16.80
CA LEU A 343 -1.64 1.54 -18.05
C LEU A 343 -2.89 1.03 -18.73
N TYR A 344 -3.85 0.50 -17.97
CA TYR A 344 -5.13 0.05 -18.52
C TYR A 344 -5.86 1.20 -19.22
N ARG A 345 -6.02 2.34 -18.53
CA ARG A 345 -6.69 3.53 -19.08
C ARG A 345 -5.99 4.06 -20.33
N LEU A 346 -4.66 4.14 -20.32
CA LEU A 346 -3.87 4.57 -21.48
C LEU A 346 -3.96 3.61 -22.66
N SER A 347 -4.16 2.31 -22.41
CA SER A 347 -4.28 1.28 -23.44
C SER A 347 -5.69 1.21 -24.06
N VAL A 348 -6.73 1.46 -23.27
CA VAL A 348 -8.13 1.46 -23.76
C VAL A 348 -8.48 2.79 -24.45
N GLY A 349 -7.92 3.89 -23.97
CA GLY A 349 -8.17 5.24 -24.47
C GLY A 349 -8.69 6.19 -23.39
N LEU A 350 -8.48 7.48 -23.61
CA LEU A 350 -8.81 8.56 -22.67
C LEU A 350 -9.86 9.49 -23.28
N PRO A 351 -11.14 9.42 -22.84
CA PRO A 351 -12.16 10.37 -23.27
C PRO A 351 -11.79 11.84 -23.01
N GLU A 352 -11.02 12.08 -21.95
CA GLU A 352 -10.52 13.40 -21.55
C GLU A 352 -9.51 13.97 -22.57
N VAL A 353 -8.87 13.10 -23.36
CA VAL A 353 -7.89 13.46 -24.39
C VAL A 353 -8.19 12.64 -25.65
N PRO A 354 -9.17 13.04 -26.49
CA PRO A 354 -9.58 12.27 -27.67
C PRO A 354 -8.46 12.04 -28.69
N GLU A 355 -7.46 12.92 -28.70
CA GLU A 355 -6.29 12.87 -29.58
C GLU A 355 -5.22 11.86 -29.11
N TRP A 356 -5.40 11.26 -27.93
CA TRP A 356 -4.50 10.25 -27.40
C TRP A 356 -4.48 9.00 -28.28
N ASN A 357 -3.31 8.70 -28.84
CA ASN A 357 -3.09 7.49 -29.60
C ASN A 357 -2.74 6.32 -28.67
N ARG A 358 -3.76 5.50 -28.35
CA ARG A 358 -3.60 4.28 -27.52
C ARG A 358 -2.65 3.23 -28.12
N GLU A 359 -2.36 3.28 -29.42
CA GLU A 359 -1.38 2.37 -30.02
C GLU A 359 0.03 2.56 -29.45
N ILE A 360 0.35 3.77 -28.98
CA ILE A 360 1.61 4.04 -28.31
C ILE A 360 1.72 3.18 -27.05
N ALA A 361 0.64 3.05 -26.26
CA ALA A 361 0.63 2.20 -25.07
C ALA A 361 0.81 0.72 -25.45
N HIS A 362 0.08 0.24 -26.47
CA HIS A 362 0.20 -1.15 -26.94
C HIS A 362 1.57 -1.51 -27.50
N GLN A 363 2.29 -0.56 -28.10
CA GLN A 363 3.64 -0.78 -28.61
C GLN A 363 4.71 -0.69 -27.51
N SER A 364 4.45 0.07 -26.45
CA SER A 364 5.42 0.33 -25.38
C SER A 364 5.38 -0.70 -24.26
N VAL A 365 4.21 -1.30 -23.99
CA VAL A 365 3.98 -2.18 -22.84
C VAL A 365 3.05 -3.34 -23.19
N ASP A 366 3.47 -4.57 -22.85
CA ASP A 366 2.56 -5.72 -22.81
C ASP A 366 1.85 -5.78 -21.45
N LEU A 367 0.72 -5.07 -21.34
CA LEU A 367 -0.09 -5.07 -20.13
C LEU A 367 -0.64 -6.48 -19.80
N GLN A 368 -0.88 -7.31 -20.82
CA GLN A 368 -1.43 -8.64 -20.61
C GLN A 368 -0.41 -9.57 -19.94
N GLU A 369 0.86 -9.44 -20.30
CA GLU A 369 1.97 -10.13 -19.63
C GLU A 369 2.11 -9.69 -18.17
N TYR A 370 2.16 -8.38 -17.89
CA TYR A 370 2.24 -7.88 -16.51
C TYR A 370 1.06 -8.35 -15.64
N LEU A 371 -0.16 -8.31 -16.16
CA LEU A 371 -1.34 -8.83 -15.46
C LEU A 371 -1.24 -10.34 -15.21
N ALA A 372 -0.72 -11.11 -16.16
CA ALA A 372 -0.53 -12.55 -16.00
C ALA A 372 0.54 -12.87 -14.94
N THR A 373 1.68 -12.17 -14.97
CA THR A 373 2.76 -12.31 -13.98
C THR A 373 2.28 -11.94 -12.58
N LEU A 374 1.55 -10.84 -12.43
CA LEU A 374 0.96 -10.44 -11.15
C LEU A 374 0.00 -11.50 -10.61
N LEU A 375 -0.86 -12.04 -11.47
CA LEU A 375 -1.82 -13.07 -11.11
C LEU A 375 -1.12 -14.37 -10.71
N SER A 376 -0.06 -14.77 -11.42
CA SER A 376 0.77 -15.93 -11.09
C SER A 376 1.43 -15.76 -9.71
N ASN A 377 2.05 -14.60 -9.45
CA ASN A 377 2.69 -14.30 -8.16
C ASN A 377 1.67 -14.34 -7.00
N LEU A 378 0.48 -13.77 -7.19
CA LEU A 378 -0.58 -13.80 -6.18
C LEU A 378 -1.14 -15.20 -5.95
N GLN A 379 -1.21 -16.04 -6.98
CA GLN A 379 -1.62 -17.44 -6.87
C GLN A 379 -0.56 -18.28 -6.14
N ALA A 380 0.73 -18.02 -6.36
CA ALA A 380 1.81 -18.66 -5.61
C ALA A 380 1.79 -18.30 -4.11
N ILE A 381 1.26 -17.11 -3.77
CA ILE A 381 1.06 -16.66 -2.39
C ILE A 381 -0.17 -17.32 -1.74
N LYS A 382 -1.18 -17.74 -2.52
CA LYS A 382 -2.34 -18.45 -1.97
C LYS A 382 -1.88 -19.75 -1.31
N SER A 383 -2.18 -19.89 -0.03
CA SER A 383 -2.01 -21.14 0.70
C SER A 383 -2.80 -22.28 0.04
N SER A 384 -2.29 -23.51 0.20
CA SER A 384 -2.89 -24.76 -0.27
C SER A 384 -4.43 -24.76 -0.12
N PRO A 385 -5.19 -25.25 -1.12
CA PRO A 385 -6.66 -25.26 -1.13
C PRO A 385 -7.32 -25.97 0.05
N ASP A 386 -6.55 -26.73 0.84
CA ASP A 386 -6.99 -27.46 2.05
C ASP A 386 -7.19 -26.55 3.28
N ARG A 387 -6.90 -25.24 3.17
CA ARG A 387 -7.07 -24.25 4.26
C ARG A 387 -8.21 -23.29 3.91
N GLN A 388 -9.44 -23.61 4.30
CA GLN A 388 -10.56 -22.68 4.20
C GLN A 388 -10.32 -21.48 5.13
N ILE A 389 -9.76 -20.39 4.58
CA ILE A 389 -9.57 -19.15 5.32
C ILE A 389 -10.96 -18.55 5.62
N PRO A 390 -11.29 -18.23 6.89
CA PRO A 390 -12.62 -17.77 7.29
C PRO A 390 -13.10 -16.47 6.61
N THR A 391 -12.19 -15.66 6.05
CA THR A 391 -12.50 -14.34 5.49
C THR A 391 -11.75 -14.05 4.21
N LYS A 392 -12.42 -13.39 3.25
CA LYS A 392 -11.77 -12.83 2.07
C LYS A 392 -10.84 -11.67 2.47
N ASN A 393 -9.61 -11.67 1.98
CA ASN A 393 -8.63 -10.61 2.15
C ASN A 393 -8.15 -10.11 0.77
N LEU A 394 -7.27 -9.10 0.73
CA LEU A 394 -6.82 -8.53 -0.54
C LEU A 394 -6.20 -9.61 -1.45
N PHE A 395 -5.39 -10.53 -0.90
CA PHE A 395 -4.76 -11.61 -1.66
C PHE A 395 -5.75 -12.66 -2.21
N SER A 396 -6.88 -12.86 -1.55
CA SER A 396 -7.91 -13.77 -2.08
C SER A 396 -8.72 -13.14 -3.19
N MET A 397 -8.91 -11.81 -3.17
CA MET A 397 -9.74 -11.06 -4.12
C MET A 397 -8.99 -10.47 -5.31
N LEU A 398 -7.74 -10.01 -5.12
CA LEU A 398 -6.95 -9.43 -6.21
C LEU A 398 -6.81 -10.35 -7.42
N PRO A 399 -6.61 -11.68 -7.28
CA PRO A 399 -6.60 -12.58 -8.43
C PRO A 399 -7.91 -12.57 -9.23
N GLU A 400 -9.06 -12.51 -8.55
CA GLU A 400 -10.38 -12.44 -9.20
C GLU A 400 -10.54 -11.10 -9.95
N ILE A 401 -10.17 -10.00 -9.31
CA ILE A 401 -10.23 -8.65 -9.90
C ILE A 401 -9.28 -8.55 -11.09
N LEU A 402 -8.02 -8.97 -10.93
CA LEU A 402 -7.02 -8.93 -11.99
C LEU A 402 -7.37 -9.86 -13.15
N GLY A 403 -7.95 -11.03 -12.87
CA GLY A 403 -8.51 -11.91 -13.90
C GLY A 403 -9.58 -11.19 -14.72
N SER A 404 -10.55 -10.56 -14.05
CA SER A 404 -11.59 -9.78 -14.73
C SER A 404 -11.02 -8.58 -15.53
N VAL A 405 -10.01 -7.88 -15.01
CA VAL A 405 -9.34 -6.78 -15.71
C VAL A 405 -8.61 -7.30 -16.95
N LYS A 406 -7.90 -8.44 -16.84
CA LYS A 406 -7.20 -9.09 -17.94
C LYS A 406 -8.17 -9.52 -19.04
N ASP A 407 -9.30 -10.13 -18.68
CA ASP A 407 -10.32 -10.58 -19.63
C ASP A 407 -10.97 -9.38 -20.33
N SER A 408 -11.30 -8.33 -19.57
CA SER A 408 -11.85 -7.09 -20.13
C SER A 408 -10.88 -6.42 -21.09
N TYR A 409 -9.59 -6.40 -20.75
CA TYR A 409 -8.54 -5.85 -21.59
C TYR A 409 -8.35 -6.66 -22.89
N ALA A 410 -8.37 -7.99 -22.80
CA ALA A 410 -8.27 -8.87 -23.95
C ALA A 410 -9.46 -8.68 -24.92
N LEU A 411 -10.69 -8.63 -24.39
CA LEU A 411 -11.89 -8.39 -25.17
C LEU A 411 -11.85 -7.03 -25.89
N GLU A 412 -11.40 -5.98 -25.20
CA GLU A 412 -11.26 -4.66 -25.81
C GLU A 412 -10.22 -4.69 -26.95
N LYS A 413 -9.08 -5.34 -26.74
CA LYS A 413 -8.04 -5.52 -27.76
C LYS A 413 -8.56 -6.29 -28.98
N GLU A 414 -9.39 -7.31 -28.78
CA GLU A 414 -10.03 -8.08 -29.86
C GLU A 414 -11.08 -7.26 -30.62
N ASN A 415 -11.99 -6.56 -29.92
CA ASN A 415 -12.97 -5.67 -30.54
C ASN A 415 -12.29 -4.62 -31.43
N LEU A 416 -11.15 -4.09 -30.98
CA LEU A 416 -10.32 -3.16 -31.74
C LEU A 416 -9.67 -3.81 -32.96
N ALA A 417 -9.18 -5.04 -32.84
CA ALA A 417 -8.63 -5.79 -33.97
C ALA A 417 -9.72 -6.07 -35.03
N GLN A 418 -10.94 -6.39 -34.60
CA GLN A 418 -12.10 -6.57 -35.47
C GLN A 418 -12.54 -5.26 -36.14
N PHE A 419 -12.57 -4.14 -35.41
CA PHE A 419 -12.87 -2.82 -35.98
C PHE A 419 -11.81 -2.40 -37.02
N ARG A 420 -10.52 -2.70 -36.79
CA ARG A 420 -9.46 -2.49 -37.78
C ARG A 420 -9.56 -3.43 -38.98
N GLY A 421 -9.95 -4.68 -38.77
CA GLY A 421 -10.22 -5.65 -39.83
C GLY A 421 -11.39 -5.21 -40.70
N SER A 422 -12.46 -4.70 -40.08
CA SER A 422 -13.62 -4.13 -40.76
C SER A 422 -13.26 -2.84 -41.50
N ASN A 423 -12.47 -1.94 -40.92
CA ASN A 423 -12.01 -0.73 -41.62
C ASN A 423 -11.04 -1.03 -42.77
N ARG A 424 -10.26 -2.12 -42.70
CA ARG A 424 -9.49 -2.63 -43.86
C ARG A 424 -10.40 -3.25 -44.93
N ALA A 425 -11.48 -3.93 -44.54
CA ALA A 425 -12.47 -4.47 -45.48
C ALA A 425 -13.39 -3.39 -46.08
N HIS A 426 -13.62 -2.28 -45.37
CA HIS A 426 -14.43 -1.15 -45.85
C HIS A 426 -13.68 -0.21 -46.82
N HIS A 427 -12.40 -0.47 -47.11
CA HIS A 427 -11.70 0.18 -48.21
C HIS A 427 -11.92 -0.50 -49.58
N GLU A 428 -12.68 -1.60 -49.67
CA GLU A 428 -12.98 -2.28 -50.94
C GLU A 428 -14.46 -2.38 -51.35
N LEU A 429 -15.42 -1.89 -50.58
CA LEU A 429 -16.79 -1.73 -51.11
C LEU A 429 -17.50 -0.49 -50.57
N GLY A 430 -17.89 0.37 -51.51
CA GLY A 430 -18.66 1.57 -51.27
C GLY A 430 -20.10 1.32 -50.83
N SER A 431 -20.61 2.33 -50.12
CA SER A 431 -22.02 2.66 -49.84
C SER A 431 -22.94 1.54 -49.35
N SER A 432 -23.29 1.58 -48.07
CA SER A 432 -24.70 1.49 -47.69
C SER A 432 -24.91 2.02 -46.27
N THR A 433 -25.74 3.06 -46.18
CA THR A 433 -26.34 3.58 -44.97
C THR A 433 -27.22 2.53 -44.31
N ASN A 434 -27.01 2.24 -43.02
CA ASN A 434 -28.06 1.65 -42.19
C ASN A 434 -28.00 2.18 -40.76
N THR A 435 -29.15 2.69 -40.34
CA THR A 435 -29.53 3.16 -39.01
C THR A 435 -29.48 2.03 -37.98
N ALA A 436 -28.77 2.24 -36.86
CA ALA A 436 -28.78 1.34 -35.72
C ALA A 436 -29.46 1.99 -34.51
N SER A 437 -30.40 1.22 -33.95
CA SER A 437 -31.33 1.52 -32.87
C SER A 437 -30.66 1.78 -31.51
N SER A 438 -31.11 2.84 -30.83
CA SER A 438 -30.84 3.15 -29.43
C SER A 438 -31.45 2.07 -28.50
N ALA A 439 -30.63 1.18 -27.96
CA ALA A 439 -30.95 0.41 -26.77
C ALA A 439 -30.28 1.06 -25.54
N ARG A 440 -31.05 1.91 -24.85
CA ARG A 440 -30.69 2.44 -23.51
C ARG A 440 -30.70 1.28 -22.51
N GLY A 441 -29.55 0.66 -22.27
CA GLY A 441 -29.32 -0.22 -21.14
C GLY A 441 -29.13 0.60 -19.86
N MET A 442 -30.11 0.58 -18.96
CA MET A 442 -29.98 1.10 -17.60
C MET A 442 -28.95 0.28 -16.81
N HIS A 443 -27.68 0.67 -16.86
CA HIS A 443 -26.67 0.15 -15.94
C HIS A 443 -26.83 0.83 -14.57
N ARG A 444 -27.67 0.24 -13.71
CA ARG A 444 -27.65 0.52 -12.26
C ARG A 444 -26.27 0.15 -11.71
N CYS A 445 -25.61 1.11 -11.05
CA CYS A 445 -24.25 0.99 -10.52
C CYS A 445 -24.03 -0.27 -9.63
N PRO A 446 -22.95 -1.04 -9.84
CA PRO A 446 -22.57 -2.20 -9.01
C PRO A 446 -22.23 -1.86 -7.54
N ALA A 447 -21.95 -0.59 -7.24
CA ALA A 447 -21.48 -0.14 -5.92
C ALA A 447 -22.48 -0.37 -4.76
N LEU A 448 -23.77 -0.55 -5.06
CA LEU A 448 -24.81 -0.81 -4.06
C LEU A 448 -24.99 -2.29 -3.69
N ARG A 449 -24.28 -3.23 -4.34
CA ARG A 449 -24.39 -4.67 -3.99
C ARG A 449 -23.67 -5.06 -2.70
N TYR A 450 -22.71 -4.26 -2.23
CA TYR A 450 -21.88 -4.62 -1.06
C TYR A 450 -22.49 -4.22 0.30
N SER A 451 -23.71 -3.68 0.31
CA SER A 451 -24.47 -3.42 1.55
C SER A 451 -25.14 -4.67 2.14
N ASN A 452 -25.07 -5.83 1.46
CA ASN A 452 -25.48 -7.09 2.08
C ASN A 452 -24.39 -7.56 3.05
N ARG A 453 -24.52 -7.16 4.32
CA ARG A 453 -23.83 -7.77 5.45
C ARG A 453 -24.34 -9.21 5.63
N GLN A 454 -23.87 -10.13 4.81
CA GLN A 454 -23.72 -11.49 5.30
C GLN A 454 -22.51 -11.45 6.22
N LEU A 455 -22.76 -11.47 7.53
CA LEU A 455 -21.74 -11.95 8.47
C LEU A 455 -21.30 -13.29 7.91
N ALA A 456 -20.05 -13.40 7.45
CA ALA A 456 -19.47 -14.70 7.19
C ALA A 456 -19.76 -15.54 8.44
N GLN A 457 -20.36 -16.72 8.27
CA GLN A 457 -20.55 -17.62 9.40
C GLN A 457 -19.18 -17.80 10.04
N ASP A 458 -19.07 -17.47 11.32
CA ASP A 458 -17.84 -17.74 12.05
C ASP A 458 -17.55 -19.23 11.87
N PRO A 459 -16.31 -19.59 11.48
CA PRO A 459 -15.94 -20.97 11.31
C PRO A 459 -16.23 -21.73 12.60
N ASP A 460 -16.62 -23.01 12.50
CA ASP A 460 -16.87 -23.84 13.67
C ASP A 460 -15.71 -23.69 14.66
N GLN A 461 -16.01 -23.12 15.83
CA GLN A 461 -15.02 -22.76 16.84
C GLN A 461 -14.02 -23.90 17.18
N PRO A 462 -14.43 -25.19 17.26
CA PRO A 462 -13.48 -26.29 17.47
C PRO A 462 -12.57 -26.57 16.27
N THR A 463 -13.05 -26.44 15.02
CA THR A 463 -12.21 -26.68 13.84
C THR A 463 -11.15 -25.59 13.67
N LEU A 464 -11.54 -24.32 13.88
CA LEU A 464 -10.60 -23.20 13.89
C LEU A 464 -9.53 -23.37 14.98
N ARG A 465 -9.92 -23.81 16.18
CA ARG A 465 -8.96 -24.03 17.28
C ARG A 465 -7.93 -25.11 16.94
N ASN A 466 -8.36 -26.23 16.37
CA ASN A 466 -7.46 -27.30 15.94
C ASN A 466 -6.51 -26.85 14.83
N ALA A 467 -7.01 -26.05 13.86
CA ALA A 467 -6.18 -25.49 12.80
C ALA A 467 -5.11 -24.54 13.36
N ILE A 468 -5.46 -23.67 14.31
CA ILE A 468 -4.51 -22.80 15.01
C ILE A 468 -3.45 -23.62 15.74
N THR A 469 -3.86 -24.64 16.51
CA THR A 469 -2.90 -25.53 17.21
C THR A 469 -1.93 -26.21 16.25
N THR A 470 -2.42 -26.63 15.08
CA THR A 470 -1.56 -27.24 14.04
C THR A 470 -0.54 -26.23 13.48
N GLU A 471 -0.95 -24.99 13.23
CA GLU A 471 -0.05 -23.93 12.76
C GLU A 471 0.97 -23.51 13.82
N VAL A 472 0.56 -23.45 15.10
CA VAL A 472 1.46 -23.17 16.24
C VAL A 472 2.50 -24.27 16.38
N GLN A 473 2.10 -25.55 16.35
CA GLN A 473 3.05 -26.67 16.42
C GLN A 473 4.05 -26.62 15.26
N LYS A 474 3.58 -26.28 14.05
CA LYS A 474 4.45 -26.15 12.89
C LYS A 474 5.55 -25.10 13.10
N ILE A 475 5.26 -23.97 13.75
CA ILE A 475 6.26 -22.94 14.07
C ILE A 475 7.31 -23.50 15.04
N GLU A 476 6.85 -24.21 16.07
CA GLU A 476 7.74 -24.82 17.07
C GLU A 476 8.66 -25.86 16.44
N ASP A 477 8.11 -26.72 15.57
CA ASP A 477 8.88 -27.71 14.84
C ASP A 477 9.90 -27.06 13.90
N GLU A 478 9.51 -26.03 13.14
CA GLU A 478 10.41 -25.28 12.25
C GLU A 478 11.60 -24.65 13.01
N LYS A 479 11.35 -24.12 14.21
CA LYS A 479 12.41 -23.58 15.07
C LYS A 479 13.32 -24.69 15.62
N LEU A 480 12.74 -25.78 16.13
CA LEU A 480 13.50 -26.91 16.66
C LEU A 480 14.45 -27.51 15.61
N TRP A 481 13.95 -27.74 14.40
CA TRP A 481 14.79 -28.25 13.30
C TRP A 481 15.85 -27.25 12.85
N GLY A 482 15.52 -25.95 12.85
CA GLY A 482 16.49 -24.89 12.60
C GLY A 482 17.65 -24.95 13.59
N ASP A 483 17.35 -24.98 14.88
CA ASP A 483 18.35 -25.00 15.94
C ASP A 483 19.24 -26.26 15.86
N ILE A 484 18.66 -27.43 15.60
CA ILE A 484 19.43 -28.68 15.40
C ILE A 484 20.38 -28.58 14.21
N LEU A 485 19.89 -28.09 13.05
CA LEU A 485 20.73 -27.95 11.85
C LEU A 485 21.85 -26.91 12.04
N PHE A 486 21.59 -25.83 12.77
CA PHE A 486 22.62 -24.85 13.13
C PHE A 486 23.66 -25.47 14.07
N MET A 487 23.25 -26.27 15.06
CA MET A 487 24.18 -26.98 15.96
C MET A 487 25.05 -28.02 15.23
N ASP A 488 24.50 -28.73 14.26
CA ASP A 488 25.24 -29.69 13.41
C ASP A 488 26.22 -28.98 12.45
N ALA A 489 25.86 -27.80 11.94
CA ALA A 489 26.77 -26.97 11.14
C ALA A 489 27.94 -26.42 11.97
N PHE A 490 27.68 -25.97 13.21
CA PHE A 490 28.74 -25.50 14.11
C PHE A 490 29.65 -26.62 14.61
N SER A 491 29.10 -27.80 14.91
CA SER A 491 29.90 -28.96 15.33
C SER A 491 30.77 -29.51 14.20
N SER A 492 30.31 -29.47 12.94
CA SER A 492 31.13 -29.84 11.77
C SER A 492 32.21 -28.81 11.43
N MET A 493 31.98 -27.51 11.64
CA MET A 493 33.02 -26.48 11.47
C MET A 493 34.10 -26.54 12.58
N THR A 494 33.70 -26.76 13.84
CA THR A 494 34.64 -26.84 14.97
C THR A 494 35.39 -28.19 15.05
N GLY A 495 34.82 -29.28 14.52
CA GLY A 495 35.48 -30.58 14.42
C GLY A 495 36.62 -30.66 13.40
N SER A 496 36.77 -29.67 12.52
CA SER A 496 37.82 -29.64 11.50
C SER A 496 39.14 -28.98 11.94
N SER A 497 39.19 -28.34 13.13
CA SER A 497 40.39 -27.64 13.60
C SER A 497 41.24 -28.42 14.64
N SER A 498 40.89 -29.66 14.98
CA SER A 498 41.62 -30.46 15.99
C SER A 498 42.50 -31.58 15.42
N ALA A 499 42.65 -31.68 14.10
CA ALA A 499 43.49 -32.67 13.44
C ALA A 499 44.70 -32.02 12.72
N ALA A 500 45.53 -31.29 13.46
CA ALA A 500 46.86 -30.89 13.01
C ALA A 500 47.78 -30.66 14.21
N THR A 501 48.29 -31.75 14.78
CA THR A 501 49.55 -31.80 15.53
C THR A 501 50.27 -33.07 15.18
#